data_AF-A0A1I7BRB7-F1
#
_entry.id   AF-A0A1I7BRB7-F1
#
_cell.length_a   1.000
_cell.length_b   1.000
_cell.length_c   1.000
_cell.angle_alpha   90.00
_cell.angle_beta   90.00
_cell.angle_gamma   90.00
#
_symmetry.space_group_name_H-M   'P 1'
#
loop_
_entity.id
_entity.type
_entity.pdbx_description
1 polymer ?
#
loop_
_entity_poly.entity_id
_entity_poly.type
_entity_poly.pdbx_seq_one_letter_code
_entity_poly.pdbx_strand_id
1 'polypeptide(L)'
;MKTIIQIIVALLLFFYGKTSYGQTNEPYDDSLTLYNFGLPVVHQYHIKDSIANSMGFNFKFVAGCTPMPGQMEEIQQHNKEIRKRLKRLLGPNWEEEFNAKCDEAMKEGV
;
A
#
# COMPACT_ATOMS: atom_id res chain seq x y z
N MET A 1 -5.39 16.53 -43.75
CA MET A 1 -5.35 15.17 -43.18
C MET A 1 -4.09 14.88 -42.36
N LYS A 2 -2.87 15.20 -42.83
CA LYS A 2 -1.63 14.96 -42.06
C LYS A 2 -1.56 15.71 -40.71
N THR A 3 -2.14 16.91 -40.63
CA THR A 3 -2.17 17.75 -39.42
C THR A 3 -3.08 17.25 -38.31
N ILE A 4 -4.20 16.58 -38.64
CA ILE A 4 -5.15 16.07 -37.65
C ILE A 4 -4.56 14.85 -36.91
N ILE A 5 -3.85 13.99 -37.66
CA ILE A 5 -3.20 12.79 -37.10
C ILE A 5 -2.09 13.18 -36.11
N GLN A 6 -1.33 14.25 -36.39
CA GLN A 6 -0.29 14.74 -35.48
C GLN A 6 -0.84 15.26 -34.15
N ILE A 7 -2.02 15.91 -34.17
CA ILE A 7 -2.67 16.41 -32.96
C ILE A 7 -3.18 15.25 -32.09
N ILE A 8 -3.73 14.21 -32.70
CA ILE A 8 -4.22 13.02 -31.98
C ILE A 8 -3.06 12.25 -31.33
N VAL A 9 -1.93 12.11 -32.04
CA VAL A 9 -0.72 11.45 -31.49
C VAL A 9 -0.12 12.27 -30.35
N ALA A 10 -0.10 13.61 -30.44
CA ALA A 10 0.38 14.48 -29.36
C ALA A 10 -0.54 14.41 -28.12
N LEU A 11 -1.85 14.34 -28.30
CA LEU A 11 -2.81 14.18 -27.20
C LEU A 11 -2.66 12.82 -26.52
N LEU A 12 -2.49 11.74 -27.28
CA LEU A 12 -2.26 10.41 -26.71
C LEU A 12 -0.98 10.36 -25.88
N LEU A 13 0.12 10.96 -26.34
CA LEU A 13 1.35 11.05 -25.57
C LEU A 13 1.20 11.87 -24.28
N PHE A 14 0.33 12.89 -24.27
CA PHE A 14 0.04 13.68 -23.07
C PHE A 14 -0.76 12.89 -22.02
N PHE A 15 -1.66 11.97 -22.45
CA PHE A 15 -2.40 11.09 -21.55
C PHE A 15 -1.56 9.90 -21.05
N TYR A 16 -0.65 9.35 -21.87
CA TYR A 16 0.23 8.25 -21.47
C TYR A 16 1.49 8.71 -20.70
N GLY A 17 1.91 9.97 -20.84
CA GLY A 17 3.08 10.53 -20.16
C GLY A 17 2.90 10.87 -18.68
N LYS A 18 1.72 10.58 -18.10
CA LYS A 18 1.45 10.75 -16.66
C LYS A 18 1.57 9.45 -15.87
N THR A 19 2.40 8.51 -16.28
CA THR A 19 2.95 7.54 -15.34
C THR A 19 3.96 8.28 -14.46
N SER A 20 3.45 8.85 -13.38
CA SER A 20 4.21 9.47 -12.31
C SER A 20 5.17 8.45 -11.69
N TYR A 21 6.35 8.28 -12.31
CA TYR A 21 7.55 7.86 -11.60
C TYR A 21 7.98 9.04 -10.73
N GLY A 22 7.38 9.07 -9.55
CA GLY A 22 7.71 10.01 -8.50
C GLY A 22 7.22 9.40 -7.21
N GLN A 23 8.05 8.57 -6.59
CA GLN A 23 8.04 8.47 -5.13
C GLN A 23 8.30 9.88 -4.61
N THR A 24 7.23 10.67 -4.46
CA THR A 24 7.25 11.76 -3.52
C THR A 24 7.41 11.08 -2.17
N ASN A 25 8.64 11.07 -1.66
CA ASN A 25 8.92 10.90 -0.25
C ASN A 25 8.25 12.07 0.48
N GLU A 26 6.92 12.07 0.55
CA GLU A 26 6.27 12.75 1.65
C GLU A 26 6.70 12.00 2.91
N PRO A 27 7.06 12.71 4.00
CA PRO A 27 7.34 12.05 5.26
C PRO A 27 6.05 11.37 5.69
N TYR A 28 5.93 10.08 5.42
CA TYR A 28 4.79 9.28 5.82
C TYR A 28 4.56 9.51 7.31
N ASP A 29 3.31 9.80 7.67
CA ASP A 29 2.93 9.85 9.07
C ASP A 29 3.09 8.42 9.62
N ASP A 30 4.26 8.14 10.24
CA ASP A 30 4.57 6.86 10.87
C ASP A 30 3.48 6.46 11.89
N SER A 31 2.64 7.41 12.32
CA SER A 31 1.48 7.15 13.17
C SER A 31 0.35 6.37 12.49
N LEU A 32 0.36 6.12 11.18
CA LEU A 32 -0.57 5.22 10.47
C LEU A 32 0.10 3.92 9.99
N THR A 33 1.06 3.41 10.74
CA THR A 33 1.70 2.13 10.41
C THR A 33 0.93 0.95 10.99
N LEU A 34 0.47 0.04 10.13
CA LEU A 34 -0.06 -1.27 10.53
C LEU A 34 1.04 -2.31 10.51
N TYR A 35 1.26 -3.00 11.63
CA TYR A 35 2.25 -4.05 11.74
C TYR A 35 1.64 -5.43 11.55
N ASN A 36 2.36 -6.34 10.89
CA ASN A 36 2.00 -7.75 10.85
C ASN A 36 3.19 -8.62 11.26
N PHE A 37 2.92 -9.77 11.86
CA PHE A 37 3.99 -10.69 12.26
C PHE A 37 4.27 -11.72 11.17
N GLY A 38 5.55 -12.10 11.08
CA GLY A 38 6.00 -13.20 10.24
C GLY A 38 7.09 -12.80 9.25
N LEU A 39 7.48 -13.79 8.45
CA LEU A 39 8.48 -13.67 7.39
C LEU A 39 7.76 -13.87 6.05
N PRO A 40 7.19 -12.80 5.46
CA PRO A 40 6.54 -12.92 4.16
C PRO A 40 7.58 -13.24 3.09
N VAL A 41 7.13 -13.88 2.01
CA VAL A 41 7.94 -13.92 0.78
C VAL A 41 8.15 -12.47 0.32
N VAL A 42 9.37 -12.12 -0.14
CA VAL A 42 9.75 -10.75 -0.53
C VAL A 42 8.72 -10.11 -1.46
N HIS A 43 8.20 -10.88 -2.42
CA HIS A 43 7.17 -10.39 -3.34
C HIS A 43 5.85 -9.99 -2.64
N GLN A 44 5.40 -10.80 -1.66
CA GLN A 44 4.20 -10.48 -0.87
C GLN A 44 4.39 -9.23 -0.01
N TYR A 45 5.61 -9.02 0.51
CA TYR A 45 5.96 -7.80 1.23
C TYR A 45 5.76 -6.57 0.34
N HIS A 46 6.37 -6.57 -0.85
CA HIS A 46 6.29 -5.43 -1.76
C HIS A 46 4.87 -5.13 -2.24
N ILE A 47 4.07 -6.16 -2.53
CA ILE A 47 2.66 -5.98 -2.91
C ILE A 47 1.89 -5.29 -1.77
N LYS A 48 1.97 -5.83 -0.55
CA LYS A 48 1.21 -5.30 0.59
C LYS A 48 1.64 -3.89 0.96
N ASP A 49 2.94 -3.62 0.95
CA ASP A 49 3.49 -2.29 1.19
C ASP A 49 3.02 -1.30 0.12
N SER A 50 3.14 -1.65 -1.16
CA SER A 50 2.70 -0.79 -2.27
C SER A 50 1.21 -0.46 -2.21
N ILE A 51 0.36 -1.45 -1.93
CA ILE A 51 -1.09 -1.25 -1.87
C ILE A 51 -1.46 -0.42 -0.64
N ALA A 52 -0.88 -0.71 0.53
CA ALA A 52 -1.09 0.09 1.74
C ALA A 52 -0.72 1.57 1.50
N ASN A 53 0.44 1.80 0.89
CA ASN A 53 0.93 3.14 0.56
C ASN A 53 -0.04 3.87 -0.39
N SER A 54 -0.58 3.18 -1.40
CA SER A 54 -1.60 3.76 -2.29
C SER A 54 -2.93 4.08 -1.59
N MET A 55 -3.21 3.43 -0.46
CA MET A 55 -4.37 3.68 0.39
C MET A 55 -4.10 4.69 1.51
N GLY A 56 -2.87 5.25 1.59
CA GLY A 56 -2.51 6.31 2.53
C GLY A 56 -2.10 5.83 3.93
N PHE A 57 -1.58 4.61 4.07
CA PHE A 57 -1.05 4.09 5.33
C PHE A 57 0.16 3.16 5.11
N ASN A 58 0.97 2.91 6.14
CA ASN A 58 2.14 2.03 6.00
C ASN A 58 1.80 0.59 6.44
N PHE A 59 2.36 -0.43 5.77
CA PHE A 59 2.25 -1.82 6.19
C PHE A 59 3.63 -2.45 6.40
N LYS A 60 4.00 -2.72 7.64
CA LYS A 60 5.33 -3.24 8.00
C LYS A 60 5.24 -4.64 8.58
N PHE A 61 6.21 -5.48 8.28
CA PHE A 61 6.34 -6.79 8.92
C PHE A 61 7.33 -6.72 10.08
N VAL A 62 6.95 -7.31 11.21
CA VAL A 62 7.83 -7.54 12.35
C VAL A 62 8.34 -8.96 12.24
N ALA A 63 9.61 -9.06 11.86
CA ALA A 63 10.33 -10.31 11.71
C ALA A 63 11.25 -10.55 12.92
N GLY A 64 11.30 -11.80 13.38
CA GLY A 64 12.16 -12.23 14.46
C GLY A 64 11.79 -13.63 14.93
N CYS A 65 12.78 -14.43 15.34
CA CYS A 65 12.54 -15.79 15.84
C CYS A 65 11.89 -15.79 17.23
N THR A 66 12.06 -14.72 18.00
CA THR A 66 11.50 -14.59 19.34
C THR A 66 11.16 -13.13 19.60
N PRO A 67 9.86 -12.76 19.69
CA PRO A 67 9.49 -11.41 20.12
C PRO A 67 9.93 -11.21 21.57
N MET A 68 10.30 -9.97 21.91
CA MET A 68 10.56 -9.63 23.32
C MET A 68 9.26 -9.79 24.13
N PRO A 69 9.35 -10.15 25.42
CA PRO A 69 8.17 -10.18 26.29
C PRO A 69 7.41 -8.83 26.22
N GLY A 70 6.11 -8.85 25.98
CA GLY A 70 5.27 -7.65 25.87
C GLY A 70 5.20 -7.01 24.48
N GLN A 71 6.16 -7.30 23.59
CA GLN A 71 6.21 -6.67 22.25
C GLN A 71 5.01 -7.04 21.38
N MET A 72 4.53 -8.28 21.50
CA MET A 72 3.37 -8.77 20.76
C MET A 72 2.10 -8.03 21.20
N GLU A 73 1.91 -7.87 22.51
CA GLU A 73 0.78 -7.16 23.11
C GLU A 73 0.81 -5.67 22.74
N GLU A 74 1.97 -5.04 22.79
CA GLU A 74 2.15 -3.64 22.38
C GLU A 74 1.78 -3.41 20.92
N ILE A 75 2.27 -4.27 20.02
CA ILE A 75 1.95 -4.18 18.59
C ILE A 75 0.45 -4.44 18.33
N GLN A 76 -0.15 -5.41 19.03
CA GLN A 76 -1.59 -5.68 18.90
C GLN A 76 -2.42 -4.47 19.35
N GLN A 77 -2.04 -3.84 20.47
CA GLN A 77 -2.72 -2.66 20.98
C GLN A 77 -2.53 -1.45 20.06
N HIS A 78 -1.32 -1.25 19.53
CA HIS A 78 -1.06 -0.25 18.49
C HIS A 78 -1.95 -0.48 17.25
N ASN A 79 -1.92 -1.69 16.69
CA ASN A 79 -2.72 -2.06 15.53
C ASN A 79 -4.21 -1.84 15.74
N LYS A 80 -4.72 -2.09 16.95
CA LYS A 80 -6.13 -1.83 17.31
C LYS A 80 -6.48 -0.35 17.15
N GLU A 81 -5.61 0.56 17.61
CA GLU A 81 -5.83 1.99 17.44
C GLU A 81 -5.66 2.43 15.99
N ILE A 82 -4.70 1.86 15.25
CA ILE A 82 -4.54 2.12 13.81
C ILE A 82 -5.76 1.68 13.02
N ARG A 83 -6.28 0.47 13.23
CA ARG A 83 -7.50 0.00 12.56
C ARG A 83 -8.69 0.91 12.81
N LYS A 84 -8.85 1.43 14.03
CA LYS A 84 -9.89 2.44 14.34
C LYS A 84 -9.70 3.73 13.54
N ARG A 85 -8.45 4.22 13.42
CA ARG A 85 -8.13 5.41 12.62
C ARG A 85 -8.40 5.18 11.14
N LEU A 86 -7.91 4.07 10.58
CA LEU A 86 -8.14 3.69 9.19
C LEU A 86 -9.64 3.53 8.89
N LYS A 87 -10.41 2.93 9.79
CA LYS A 87 -11.87 2.85 9.66
C LYS A 87 -12.55 4.23 9.54
N ARG A 88 -12.05 5.24 10.27
CA ARG A 88 -12.58 6.61 10.18
C ARG A 88 -12.15 7.33 8.89
N LEU A 89 -10.94 7.07 8.41
CA LEU A 89 -10.37 7.74 7.23
C LEU A 89 -10.82 7.11 5.91
N LEU A 90 -10.85 5.78 5.85
CA LEU A 90 -11.06 4.98 4.64
C LEU A 90 -12.44 4.29 4.61
N GLY A 91 -13.20 4.36 5.71
CA GLY A 91 -14.53 3.75 5.83
C GLY A 91 -14.50 2.33 6.42
N PRO A 92 -15.67 1.72 6.69
CA PRO A 92 -15.77 0.44 7.40
C PRO A 92 -15.17 -0.76 6.68
N ASN A 93 -15.09 -0.73 5.35
CA ASN A 93 -14.70 -1.87 4.51
C ASN A 93 -13.24 -1.79 4.02
N TRP A 94 -12.44 -0.85 4.55
CA TRP A 94 -11.08 -0.61 4.08
C TRP A 94 -10.18 -1.85 4.15
N GLU A 95 -10.35 -2.68 5.18
CA GLU A 95 -9.52 -3.88 5.39
C GLU A 95 -9.87 -4.97 4.37
N GLU A 96 -11.16 -5.11 4.02
CA GLU A 96 -11.63 -6.00 2.95
C GLU A 96 -11.13 -5.56 1.59
N GLU A 97 -11.21 -4.25 1.29
CA GLU A 97 -10.70 -3.67 0.05
C GLU A 97 -9.18 -3.83 -0.07
N PHE A 98 -8.44 -3.57 1.00
CA PHE A 98 -6.99 -3.77 1.06
C PHE A 98 -6.61 -5.23 0.74
N ASN A 99 -7.28 -6.19 1.39
CA ASN A 99 -7.02 -7.61 1.17
C ASN A 99 -7.38 -8.04 -0.26
N ALA A 100 -8.53 -7.60 -0.79
CA ALA A 100 -8.94 -7.91 -2.15
C ALA A 100 -7.92 -7.43 -3.20
N LYS A 101 -7.42 -6.20 -3.06
CA LYS A 101 -6.36 -5.65 -3.93
C LYS A 101 -5.07 -6.45 -3.80
N CYS A 102 -4.70 -6.86 -2.59
CA CYS A 102 -3.51 -7.69 -2.37
C CYS A 102 -3.64 -9.05 -3.06
N ASP A 103 -4.79 -9.71 -2.91
CA ASP A 103 -5.04 -11.03 -3.49
C ASP A 103 -5.11 -10.97 -5.02
N GLU A 104 -5.66 -9.89 -5.58
CA GLU A 104 -5.66 -9.64 -7.03
C GLU A 104 -4.23 -9.46 -7.55
N ALA A 105 -3.44 -8.56 -6.94
CA ALA A 105 -2.05 -8.33 -7.34
C ALA A 105 -1.16 -9.58 -7.20
N MET A 106 -1.42 -10.42 -6.19
CA MET A 106 -0.69 -11.68 -6.01
C MET A 106 -1.02 -12.72 -7.08
N LYS A 107 -2.21 -12.67 -7.70
CA LYS A 107 -2.55 -13.57 -8.81
C LYS A 107 -1.92 -13.14 -10.13
N GLU A 108 -1.75 -11.83 -10.34
CA GLU A 108 -1.14 -11.28 -11.54
C GLU A 108 0.39 -11.38 -11.54
N GLY A 109 1.01 -11.45 -10.36
CA GLY A 109 2.46 -11.56 -10.18
C GLY A 109 3.02 -13.00 -10.23
N VAL A 110 2.18 -14.00 -10.52
CA VAL A 110 2.55 -15.43 -10.64
C VAL A 110 2.64 -15.85 -12.10
#